data_AF-A0A6B2DK36-F1
#
_entry.id   AF-A0A6B2DK36-F1
#
_cell.length_a   1.000
_cell.length_b   1.000
_cell.length_c   1.000
_cell.angle_alpha   90.00
_cell.angle_beta   90.00
_cell.angle_gamma   90.00
#
_symmetry.space_group_name_H-M   'P 1'
#
loop_
_entity.id
_entity.type
_entity.pdbx_description
1 polymer ?
#
loop_
_entity_poly.entity_id
_entity_poly.type
_entity_poly.pdbx_seq_one_letter_code
_entity_poly.pdbx_strand_id
1 'polypeptide(L)' 'LGDPPSTSTPGSLRREWDRTSARVAAAVPGAGAASLAYLTACVLRRTDVDRIADRKDTDVVLEVPAG' A
#
# COMPACT_ATOMS: atom_id res chain seq x y z
N LEU A 1 5.18 -11.75 -27.12
CA LEU A 1 5.67 -10.94 -25.99
C LEU A 1 5.06 -11.56 -24.74
N GLY A 2 5.79 -12.47 -24.09
CA GLY A 2 5.33 -13.11 -22.86
C GLY A 2 5.58 -12.17 -21.68
N ASP A 3 4.65 -12.14 -20.74
CA ASP A 3 4.85 -11.41 -19.48
C ASP A 3 6.17 -11.82 -18.83
N PRO A 4 6.93 -10.87 -18.27
CA PRO A 4 8.13 -11.20 -17.51
C PRO A 4 7.75 -12.19 -16.39
N PRO A 5 8.61 -13.18 -16.10
CA PRO A 5 8.33 -14.14 -15.03
C PRO A 5 8.07 -13.37 -13.75
N SER A 6 6.89 -13.58 -13.16
CA SER A 6 6.56 -13.01 -11.86
C SER A 6 7.65 -13.41 -10.87
N THR A 7 8.39 -12.43 -10.36
CA THR A 7 9.42 -12.63 -9.33
C THR A 7 8.82 -13.08 -7.99
N SER A 8 7.50 -13.00 -7.86
CA SER A 8 6.74 -13.49 -6.71
C SER A 8 6.68 -15.01 -6.71
N THR A 9 7.48 -15.62 -5.84
CA THR A 9 7.34 -17.04 -5.49
C THR A 9 5.91 -17.32 -4.99
N PRO A 10 5.28 -18.45 -5.35
CA PRO A 10 4.00 -18.85 -4.77
C PRO A 10 3.99 -18.73 -3.24
N GLY A 11 2.93 -18.13 -2.70
CA GLY A 11 2.77 -17.90 -1.25
C GLY A 11 3.62 -16.77 -0.65
N SER A 12 4.40 -16.04 -1.46
CA SER A 12 5.13 -14.83 -1.02
C SER A 12 4.19 -13.80 -0.37
N LEU A 13 3.08 -13.48 -1.05
CA LEU A 13 2.08 -12.56 -0.54
C LEU A 13 1.46 -13.01 0.78
N ARG A 14 1.20 -14.32 0.95
CA ARG A 14 0.65 -14.86 2.20
C ARG A 14 1.64 -14.71 3.36
N ARG A 15 2.91 -15.07 3.14
CA ARG A 15 3.96 -14.91 4.16
C ARG A 15 4.17 -13.44 4.52
N GLU A 16 4.10 -12.55 3.54
CA GLU A 16 4.22 -11.11 3.77
C GLU A 16 3.03 -10.54 4.54
N TRP A 17 1.82 -11.00 4.21
CA TRP A 17 0.61 -10.70 4.97
C TRP A 17 0.73 -11.14 6.43
N ASP A 18 1.10 -12.39 6.68
CA ASP A 18 1.21 -12.93 8.05
C ASP A 18 2.27 -12.16 8.87
N ARG A 19 3.42 -11.82 8.26
CA ARG A 19 4.45 -10.99 8.91
C ARG A 19 3.95 -9.57 9.22
N THR A 20 3.25 -8.95 8.27
CA THR A 20 2.78 -7.56 8.40
C THR A 20 1.65 -7.47 9.41
N SER A 21 0.69 -8.41 9.37
CA SER A 21 -0.41 -8.47 10.34
C SER A 21 0.08 -8.66 11.76
N ALA A 22 1.12 -9.48 12.00
CA ALA A 22 1.73 -9.62 13.32
C ALA A 22 2.33 -8.30 13.83
N ARG A 23 3.00 -7.54 12.95
CA ARG A 23 3.54 -6.20 13.30
C ARG A 23 2.43 -5.20 13.60
N VAL A 24 1.35 -5.20 12.81
CA VAL A 24 0.20 -4.31 13.01
C VAL A 24 -0.51 -4.63 14.33
N ALA A 25 -0.71 -5.92 14.64
CA ALA A 25 -1.34 -6.34 15.90
C ALA A 25 -0.50 -5.96 17.13
N ALA A 26 0.83 -6.04 17.02
CA ALA A 26 1.73 -5.57 18.07
C ALA A 26 1.72 -4.03 18.22
N ALA A 27 1.58 -3.29 17.11
CA ALA A 27 1.56 -1.83 17.12
C ALA A 27 0.22 -1.23 17.55
N VAL A 28 -0.89 -1.96 17.36
CA VAL A 28 -2.24 -1.49 17.71
C VAL A 28 -2.94 -2.52 18.62
N PRO A 29 -2.53 -2.63 19.90
CA PRO A 29 -3.14 -3.55 20.84
C PRO A 29 -4.63 -3.24 21.02
N GLY A 30 -5.47 -4.30 21.03
CA GLY A 30 -6.91 -4.17 21.24
C GLY A 30 -7.71 -3.81 19.98
N ALA A 31 -7.07 -3.62 18.82
CA ALA A 31 -7.79 -3.45 17.57
C ALA A 31 -8.53 -4.76 17.18
N GLY A 32 -9.76 -4.60 16.68
CA GLY A 32 -10.55 -5.71 16.17
C GLY A 32 -9.96 -6.30 14.88
N ALA A 33 -10.35 -7.54 14.56
CA ALA A 33 -9.81 -8.28 13.41
C ALA A 33 -9.99 -7.54 12.07
N ALA A 34 -11.13 -6.87 11.87
CA ALA A 34 -11.38 -6.07 10.67
C ALA A 34 -10.42 -4.87 10.55
N SER A 35 -10.20 -4.16 11.66
CA SER A 35 -9.25 -3.04 11.73
C SER A 35 -7.82 -3.49 11.47
N LEU A 36 -7.41 -4.61 12.06
CA LEU A 36 -6.08 -5.19 11.82
C LEU A 36 -5.88 -5.59 10.36
N ALA A 37 -6.88 -6.22 9.74
CA ALA A 37 -6.84 -6.58 8.33
C ALA A 37 -6.74 -5.34 7.42
N TYR A 38 -7.55 -4.32 7.69
CA TYR A 38 -7.51 -3.05 6.95
C TYR A 38 -6.14 -2.38 7.04
N LEU A 39 -5.62 -2.20 8.26
CA LEU A 39 -4.31 -1.60 8.48
C LEU A 39 -3.18 -2.41 7.84
N THR A 40 -3.25 -3.74 7.89
CA THR A 40 -2.30 -4.62 7.19
C THR A 40 -2.30 -4.35 5.69
N ALA A 41 -3.48 -4.23 5.07
CA ALA A 41 -3.60 -3.90 3.65
C ALA A 41 -3.04 -2.50 3.33
N CYS A 42 -3.29 -1.50 4.19
CA CYS A 42 -2.71 -0.16 4.04
C CYS A 42 -1.18 -0.18 4.09
N VAL A 43 -0.59 -0.95 5.02
CA VAL A 43 0.87 -1.06 5.14
C VAL A 43 1.48 -1.72 3.90
N LEU A 44 0.87 -2.80 3.40
CA LEU A 44 1.36 -3.48 2.20
C LEU A 44 1.30 -2.59 0.94
N ARG A 45 0.32 -1.69 0.86
CA ARG A 45 0.14 -0.75 -0.26
C ARG A 45 0.83 0.59 -0.06
N ARG A 46 1.55 0.79 1.05
CA ARG A 46 2.11 2.10 1.42
C ARG A 46 2.92 2.72 0.30
N THR A 47 3.83 1.97 -0.31
CA THR A 47 4.66 2.47 -1.42
C THR A 47 3.83 2.93 -2.62
N ASP A 48 2.74 2.22 -2.93
CA ASP A 48 1.85 2.61 -4.03
C ASP A 48 1.05 3.87 -3.68
N VAL A 49 0.58 3.97 -2.44
CA VAL A 49 -0.10 5.17 -1.93
C VAL A 49 0.84 6.38 -1.95
N ASP A 50 2.08 6.23 -1.48
CA ASP A 50 3.09 7.29 -1.44
C ASP A 50 3.35 7.80 -2.87
N ARG A 51 3.55 6.91 -3.86
CA ARG A 51 3.71 7.31 -5.28
C ARG A 51 2.48 8.03 -5.84
N ILE A 52 1.28 7.58 -5.50
CA ILE A 52 0.03 8.22 -5.96
C ILE A 52 -0.12 9.60 -5.34
N ALA A 53 0.25 9.77 -4.07
CA ALA A 53 0.24 11.05 -3.38
C ALA A 53 1.26 12.01 -4.00
N ASP A 54 2.51 11.58 -4.18
CA ASP A 54 3.58 12.39 -4.77
C ASP A 54 3.22 12.89 -6.18
N ARG A 55 2.57 12.04 -7.00
CA ARG A 55 2.13 12.42 -8.35
C ARG A 55 1.03 13.49 -8.34
N LYS A 56 0.11 13.45 -7.36
CA LYS A 56 -0.96 14.45 -7.26
C LYS A 56 -0.42 15.84 -6.96
N ASP A 57 0.67 15.95 -6.21
CA ASP A 57 1.31 17.24 -5.95
C ASP A 57 2.00 17.82 -7.19
N THR A 58 2.28 17.01 -8.22
CA THR A 58 2.94 17.47 -9.46
C THR A 58 1.95 17.91 -10.56
N ASP A 59 0.71 17.40 -10.54
CA ASP A 59 -0.32 17.68 -11.57
C ASP A 59 -1.14 18.97 -11.28
N VAL A 60 -0.87 19.69 -10.19
CA VAL A 60 -1.53 20.99 -9.90
C VAL A 60 -0.67 22.16 -10.39
N VAL A 61 -0.47 22.26 -11.71
CA VAL A 61 -0.17 23.56 -12.34
C VAL A 61 -1.50 24.11 -12.84
N LEU A 62 -2.18 24.86 -11.98
CA LEU A 62 -3.39 25.60 -12.31
C LEU A 62 -2.96 26.87 -13.07
N GLU A 63 -2.70 26.73 -14.37
CA GLU A 63 -2.63 27.89 -15.28
C GLU A 63 -4.07 28.44 -15.38
N VAL A 64 -4.38 29.43 -14.55
CA VAL A 64 -5.58 30.26 -14.70
C VAL A 64 -5.22 31.35 -15.72
N PRO A 65 -5.77 31.33 -16.94
CA PRO A 65 -5.56 32.44 -17.87
C PRO A 65 -6.20 33.69 -17.28
N ALA A 66 -5.39 34.73 -17.10
CA ALA A 66 -5.85 36.04 -16.67
C ALA A 66 -6.64 36.69 -17.82
N GLY A 67 -7.94 36.92 -17.57
CA GLY A 67 -8.73 38.03 -18.13
C GLY A 67 -8.93 38.06 -19.63
#